data_AF-A0A314ZQQ1-F1
#
_entry.id   AF-A0A314ZQQ1-F1
#
_cell.length_a   1.000
_cell.length_b   1.000
_cell.length_c   1.000
_cell.angle_alpha   90.00
_cell.angle_beta   90.00
_cell.angle_gamma   90.00
#
_symmetry.space_group_name_H-M   'P 1'
#
loop_
_entity.id
_entity.type
_entity.pdbx_description
1 polymer ?
#
loop_
_entity_poly.entity_id
_entity_poly.type
_entity_poly.pdbx_seq_one_letter_code
_entity_poly.pdbx_strand_id
1 'polypeptide(L)'
;MCSGVFMDEKFYVIGGIGGSDSKVLTCGEEYDLKAKTWTEIPNMSPGRTGAAGEPDMPATGEAPPLVAVVNNELYAADYADMEVRKYDKERRLWLTVGRLPERAVSMNGWGLAFRACGDRLIVIGGPRALGEGFIEINAWVPSEGPPQWNLLARKQSGNFVYNCAVMGC
;
A
#
# COMPACT_ATOMS: atom_id res chain seq x y z
N MET A 1 -4.64 10.52 -6.20
CA MET A 1 -3.18 10.21 -6.07
C MET A 1 -2.97 8.78 -6.50
N CYS A 2 -1.95 8.48 -7.31
CA CYS A 2 -1.56 7.13 -7.74
C CYS A 2 -0.29 6.67 -7.02
N SER A 3 0.09 5.41 -7.21
CA SER A 3 1.33 4.84 -6.67
C SER A 3 2.22 4.30 -7.79
N GLY A 4 3.52 4.57 -7.69
CA GLY A 4 4.52 4.08 -8.63
C GLY A 4 5.38 2.98 -8.03
N VAL A 5 5.61 1.88 -8.77
CA VAL A 5 6.50 0.78 -8.34
C VAL A 5 7.34 0.25 -9.50
N PHE A 6 8.48 -0.35 -9.19
CA PHE A 6 9.25 -1.16 -10.14
C PHE A 6 9.08 -2.65 -9.82
N MET A 7 8.82 -3.45 -10.85
CA MET A 7 8.62 -4.89 -10.79
C MET A 7 8.93 -5.47 -12.18
N ASP A 8 9.43 -6.71 -12.29
CA ASP A 8 9.57 -7.40 -13.58
C ASP A 8 10.31 -6.57 -14.68
N GLU A 9 11.33 -5.77 -14.28
CA GLU A 9 12.06 -4.82 -15.14
C GLU A 9 11.23 -3.70 -15.79
N LYS A 10 10.02 -3.46 -15.29
CA LYS A 10 9.09 -2.45 -15.79
C LYS A 10 8.69 -1.47 -14.68
N PHE A 11 8.27 -0.28 -15.09
CA PHE A 11 7.70 0.71 -14.18
C PHE A 11 6.18 0.64 -14.21
N TYR A 12 5.53 0.61 -13.06
CA TYR A 12 4.08 0.51 -12.94
C TYR A 12 3.52 1.75 -12.26
N VAL A 13 2.42 2.28 -12.80
CA VAL A 13 1.59 3.30 -12.17
C VAL A 13 0.26 2.67 -11.83
N ILE A 14 -0.13 2.70 -10.55
CA ILE A 14 -1.27 1.96 -10.03
C ILE A 14 -2.32 2.91 -9.47
N GLY A 15 -3.56 2.76 -9.96
CA GLY A 15 -4.72 3.51 -9.50
C GLY A 15 -4.62 5.01 -9.79
N GLY A 16 -5.21 5.82 -8.91
CA GLY A 16 -5.30 7.25 -9.10
C GLY A 16 -6.72 7.72 -9.39
N ILE A 17 -6.81 8.95 -9.90
CA ILE A 17 -8.08 9.59 -10.24
C ILE A 17 -7.93 10.11 -11.67
N GLY A 18 -8.87 9.78 -12.55
CA GLY A 18 -8.80 10.13 -13.95
C GLY A 18 -10.15 10.24 -14.65
N GLY A 19 -10.12 10.67 -15.91
CA GLY A 19 -11.29 10.92 -16.74
C GLY A 19 -11.98 12.26 -16.46
N SER A 20 -12.95 12.62 -17.31
CA SER A 20 -13.75 13.85 -17.18
C SER A 20 -14.46 13.96 -15.83
N ASP A 21 -14.82 12.82 -15.26
CA ASP A 21 -15.63 12.72 -14.05
C ASP A 21 -14.78 12.56 -12.79
N SER A 22 -13.44 12.64 -12.89
CA SER A 22 -12.51 12.45 -11.76
C SER A 22 -12.82 11.17 -10.96
N LYS A 23 -12.98 10.05 -11.67
CA LYS A 23 -13.29 8.74 -11.07
C LYS A 23 -12.02 8.07 -10.55
N VAL A 24 -12.19 7.32 -9.48
CA VAL A 24 -11.14 6.45 -8.92
C VAL A 24 -10.85 5.36 -9.94
N LEU A 25 -9.58 5.21 -10.29
CA LEU A 25 -9.13 4.20 -11.24
C LEU A 25 -8.88 2.87 -10.52
N THR A 26 -9.41 1.79 -11.10
CA THR A 26 -9.16 0.41 -10.65
C THR A 26 -8.02 -0.25 -11.43
N CYS A 27 -7.59 0.35 -12.54
CA CYS A 27 -6.50 -0.14 -13.36
C CYS A 27 -5.13 0.37 -12.88
N GLY A 28 -4.10 -0.17 -13.50
CA GLY A 28 -2.75 0.39 -13.51
C GLY A 28 -2.20 0.34 -14.94
N GLU A 29 -1.03 0.92 -15.14
CA GLU A 29 -0.32 0.89 -16.42
C GLU A 29 1.11 0.45 -16.18
N GLU A 30 1.64 -0.39 -17.06
CA GLU A 30 3.05 -0.76 -17.08
C GLU A 30 3.78 -0.07 -18.22
N TYR A 31 4.97 0.43 -17.93
CA TYR A 31 5.88 0.99 -18.91
C TYR A 31 7.03 0.02 -19.15
N ASP A 32 7.09 -0.50 -20.38
CA ASP A 32 8.24 -1.26 -20.85
C ASP A 32 9.38 -0.31 -21.22
N LEU A 33 10.47 -0.34 -20.46
CA LEU A 33 11.64 0.53 -20.68
C LEU A 33 12.34 0.27 -22.03
N LYS A 34 12.28 -0.97 -22.54
CA LYS A 34 12.95 -1.37 -23.79
C LYS A 34 12.10 -0.95 -24.99
N ALA A 35 10.81 -1.26 -24.96
CA ALA A 35 9.87 -0.93 -26.03
C ALA A 35 9.41 0.54 -26.00
N LYS A 36 9.56 1.21 -24.85
CA LYS A 36 9.10 2.58 -24.58
C LYS A 36 7.59 2.74 -24.75
N THR A 37 6.84 1.72 -24.37
CA THR A 37 5.37 1.66 -24.51
C THR A 37 4.70 1.49 -23.16
N TRP A 38 3.54 2.14 -23.01
CA TRP A 38 2.62 1.90 -21.89
C TRP A 38 1.60 0.83 -22.26
N THR A 39 1.23 -0.02 -21.31
CA THR A 39 0.16 -1.03 -21.46
C THR A 39 -0.72 -0.99 -20.23
N GLU A 40 -2.03 -0.84 -20.44
CA GLU A 40 -3.00 -0.86 -19.35
C GLU A 40 -3.21 -2.28 -18.81
N ILE A 41 -3.29 -2.38 -17.48
CA ILE A 41 -3.57 -3.60 -16.73
C ILE A 41 -4.83 -3.38 -15.90
N PRO A 42 -5.93 -4.10 -16.19
CA PRO A 42 -7.16 -3.98 -15.42
C PRO A 42 -6.99 -4.56 -14.01
N ASN A 43 -7.78 -4.05 -13.06
CA ASN A 43 -7.86 -4.52 -11.66
C ASN A 43 -6.52 -4.51 -10.88
N MET A 44 -5.57 -3.67 -11.29
CA MET A 44 -4.27 -3.58 -10.64
C MET A 44 -4.29 -2.70 -9.38
N SER A 45 -5.24 -1.78 -9.25
CA SER A 45 -5.42 -1.00 -8.03
C SER A 45 -6.15 -1.86 -6.99
N PRO A 46 -5.60 -2.02 -5.77
CA PRO A 46 -6.31 -2.69 -4.68
C PRO A 46 -7.54 -1.83 -4.37
N GLY A 47 -8.73 -2.33 -4.74
CA GLY A 47 -9.97 -1.55 -4.69
C GLY A 47 -10.22 -0.94 -3.31
N ARG A 48 -11.04 0.11 -3.26
CA ARG A 48 -11.54 0.66 -2.01
C ARG A 48 -12.46 -0.37 -1.36
N THR A 49 -11.95 -1.16 -0.44
CA THR A 49 -12.77 -1.92 0.52
C THR A 49 -13.18 -1.01 1.67
N GLY A 50 -13.68 0.18 1.35
CA GLY A 50 -14.56 0.92 2.25
C GLY A 50 -15.95 0.35 2.05
N ALA A 51 -16.60 -0.11 3.13
CA ALA A 51 -17.93 -0.68 3.12
C ALA A 51 -18.85 0.00 2.10
N ALA A 52 -19.55 -0.81 1.30
CA ALA A 52 -20.65 -0.36 0.47
C ALA A 52 -21.67 0.39 1.35
N GLY A 53 -21.54 1.72 1.46
CA GLY A 53 -22.41 2.52 2.33
C GLY A 53 -21.82 3.77 2.98
N GLU A 54 -20.50 3.99 3.00
CA GLU A 54 -19.97 5.26 3.52
C GLU A 54 -20.09 6.38 2.47
N PRO A 55 -20.70 7.53 2.79
CA PRO A 55 -21.02 8.57 1.82
C PRO A 55 -19.76 9.23 1.27
N ASP A 56 -19.74 9.41 -0.06
CA ASP A 56 -18.90 10.29 -0.89
C ASP A 56 -17.77 11.04 -0.16
N MET A 57 -16.77 10.31 0.34
CA MET A 57 -15.52 10.94 0.69
C MET A 57 -14.81 11.29 -0.63
N PRO A 58 -14.49 12.58 -0.87
CA PRO A 58 -13.88 12.97 -2.13
C PRO A 58 -12.60 12.18 -2.32
N ALA A 59 -12.40 11.63 -3.52
CA ALA A 59 -11.29 10.72 -3.79
C ALA A 59 -9.91 11.33 -3.49
N THR A 60 -9.84 12.65 -3.36
CA THR A 60 -8.67 13.44 -2.97
C THR A 60 -8.31 13.36 -1.47
N GLY A 61 -9.22 12.89 -0.61
CA GLY A 61 -9.03 12.80 0.84
C GLY A 61 -8.39 11.50 1.34
N GLU A 62 -8.34 10.47 0.50
CA GLU A 62 -7.73 9.17 0.82
C GLU A 62 -6.25 9.12 0.42
N ALA A 63 -5.46 8.34 1.15
CA ALA A 63 -4.09 8.05 0.74
C ALA A 63 -4.06 7.36 -0.63
N PRO A 64 -3.00 7.56 -1.44
CA PRO A 64 -2.78 6.73 -2.62
C PRO A 64 -2.69 5.24 -2.23
N PRO A 65 -2.89 4.31 -3.19
CA PRO A 65 -2.76 2.88 -2.92
C PRO A 65 -1.45 2.56 -2.19
N LEU A 66 -1.54 2.03 -0.97
CA LEU A 66 -0.37 1.73 -0.14
C LEU A 66 0.25 0.43 -0.62
N VAL A 67 1.08 0.51 -1.66
CA VAL A 67 1.68 -0.66 -2.33
C VAL A 67 3.18 -0.74 -2.12
N ALA A 68 3.70 -1.96 -2.17
CA ALA A 68 5.13 -2.25 -2.11
C ALA A 68 5.44 -3.50 -2.93
N VAL A 69 6.65 -3.57 -3.49
CA VAL A 69 7.13 -4.73 -4.24
C VAL A 69 8.29 -5.37 -3.49
N VAL A 70 8.19 -6.67 -3.24
CA VAL A 70 9.26 -7.49 -2.66
C VAL A 70 9.46 -8.70 -3.57
N ASN A 71 10.69 -8.94 -4.03
CA ASN A 71 11.03 -10.08 -4.89
C ASN A 71 10.12 -10.19 -6.13
N ASN A 72 9.85 -9.08 -6.82
CA ASN A 72 8.93 -8.98 -7.97
C ASN A 72 7.47 -9.38 -7.70
N GLU A 73 7.07 -9.44 -6.44
CA GLU A 73 5.69 -9.66 -6.03
C GLU A 73 5.11 -8.36 -5.46
N LEU A 74 3.92 -8.01 -5.94
CA LEU A 74 3.23 -6.78 -5.56
C LEU A 74 2.29 -7.02 -4.37
N TYR A 75 2.43 -6.20 -3.34
CA TYR A 75 1.63 -6.22 -2.13
C TYR A 75 0.93 -4.88 -1.89
N ALA A 76 -0.19 -4.93 -1.19
CA ALA A 76 -0.94 -3.76 -0.75
C ALA A 76 -1.29 -3.87 0.74
N ALA A 77 -1.22 -2.75 1.44
CA ALA A 77 -1.84 -2.57 2.74
C ALA A 77 -3.26 -2.05 2.56
N ASP A 78 -4.23 -2.91 2.82
CA ASP A 78 -5.63 -2.51 2.93
C ASP A 78 -5.88 -2.01 4.35
N TYR A 79 -5.91 -0.69 4.47
CA TYR A 79 -6.10 -0.02 5.75
C TYR A 79 -7.55 -0.04 6.25
N ALA A 80 -8.52 -0.36 5.40
CA ALA A 80 -9.93 -0.38 5.77
C ALA A 80 -10.27 -1.71 6.47
N ASP A 81 -9.84 -2.83 5.88
CA ASP A 81 -10.02 -4.17 6.45
C ASP A 81 -8.86 -4.60 7.38
N MET A 82 -7.81 -3.77 7.48
CA MET A 82 -6.57 -4.07 8.19
C MET A 82 -5.87 -5.34 7.66
N GLU A 83 -5.87 -5.49 6.34
CA GLU A 83 -5.37 -6.66 5.61
C GLU A 83 -4.10 -6.36 4.82
N VAL A 84 -3.31 -7.40 4.59
CA VAL A 84 -2.25 -7.40 3.58
C VAL A 84 -2.74 -8.23 2.41
N ARG A 85 -2.72 -7.63 1.22
CA ARG A 85 -3.11 -8.29 -0.03
C ARG A 85 -1.91 -8.45 -0.94
N LYS A 86 -1.89 -9.54 -1.70
CA LYS A 86 -0.91 -9.84 -2.74
C LYS A 86 -1.61 -9.87 -4.10
N TYR A 87 -1.01 -9.27 -5.12
CA TYR A 87 -1.56 -9.28 -6.47
C TYR A 87 -1.13 -10.55 -7.21
N ASP A 88 -2.09 -11.33 -7.67
CA ASP A 88 -1.89 -12.44 -8.59
C ASP A 88 -1.82 -11.87 -10.02
N LYS A 89 -0.62 -11.87 -10.60
CA LYS A 89 -0.33 -11.28 -11.92
C LYS A 89 -1.01 -12.03 -13.07
N GLU A 90 -1.23 -13.34 -12.92
CA GLU A 90 -1.85 -14.16 -13.96
C GLU A 90 -3.37 -13.98 -13.97
N ARG A 91 -3.98 -14.04 -12.79
CA ARG A 91 -5.43 -13.94 -12.63
C ARG A 91 -5.93 -12.50 -12.57
N ARG A 92 -5.02 -11.54 -12.33
CA ARG A 92 -5.29 -10.11 -12.14
C ARG A 92 -6.25 -9.84 -10.99
N LEU A 93 -5.97 -10.48 -9.86
CA LEU A 93 -6.80 -10.42 -8.65
C LEU A 93 -5.94 -10.18 -7.42
N TRP A 94 -6.52 -9.50 -6.44
CA TRP A 94 -5.92 -9.32 -5.13
C TRP A 94 -6.34 -10.44 -4.19
N LEU A 95 -5.38 -11.08 -3.54
CA LEU A 95 -5.59 -12.16 -2.58
C LEU A 95 -5.13 -11.70 -1.21
N THR A 96 -5.99 -11.84 -0.20
CA THR A 96 -5.61 -11.58 1.21
C THR A 96 -4.62 -12.64 1.68
N VAL A 97 -3.45 -12.20 2.15
CA VAL A 97 -2.38 -13.07 2.65
C VAL A 97 -2.19 -12.99 4.17
N GLY A 98 -2.80 -12.00 4.83
CA GLY A 98 -2.87 -11.89 6.28
C GLY A 98 -3.28 -10.50 6.74
N ARG A 99 -2.94 -10.14 7.98
CA ARG A 99 -3.34 -8.87 8.60
C ARG A 99 -2.16 -7.90 8.76
N LEU A 100 -2.46 -6.60 8.77
CA LEU A 100 -1.52 -5.55 9.19
C LEU A 100 -1.24 -5.65 10.71
N PRO A 101 -0.17 -5.01 11.23
CA PRO A 101 0.08 -4.97 12.67
C PRO A 101 -1.09 -4.37 13.45
N GLU A 102 -1.48 -4.96 14.58
CA GLU A 102 -2.65 -4.53 15.37
C GLU A 102 -2.60 -3.05 15.81
N ARG A 103 -1.39 -2.50 15.96
CA ARG A 103 -1.14 -1.12 16.41
C ARG A 103 -1.02 -0.11 15.26
N ALA A 104 -1.11 -0.58 14.02
CA ALA A 104 -1.18 0.31 12.87
C ALA A 104 -2.56 0.96 12.84
N VAL A 105 -2.64 2.24 13.18
CA VAL A 105 -3.87 3.03 13.06
C VAL A 105 -3.74 3.92 11.84
N SER A 106 -4.77 3.96 11.00
CA SER A 106 -4.84 4.86 9.85
C SER A 106 -6.08 5.76 9.92
N MET A 107 -6.03 6.89 9.22
CA MET A 107 -7.21 7.66 8.85
C MET A 107 -7.29 7.68 7.34
N ASN A 108 -8.16 6.86 6.74
CA ASN A 108 -8.28 6.75 5.29
C ASN A 108 -6.93 6.45 4.60
N GLY A 109 -6.12 5.57 5.22
CA GLY A 109 -4.78 5.20 4.75
C GLY A 109 -3.66 6.14 5.16
N TRP A 110 -3.97 7.33 5.66
CA TRP A 110 -2.96 8.24 6.19
C TRP A 110 -2.49 7.80 7.58
N GLY A 111 -1.22 8.04 7.93
CA GLY A 111 -0.63 7.61 9.21
C GLY A 111 -0.02 6.22 9.15
N LEU A 112 -0.16 5.55 8.00
CA LEU A 112 0.42 4.25 7.70
C LEU A 112 1.33 4.37 6.48
N ALA A 113 2.60 4.02 6.64
CA ALA A 113 3.49 3.78 5.51
C ALA A 113 3.68 2.28 5.31
N PHE A 114 3.59 1.86 4.05
CA PHE A 114 3.80 0.48 3.61
C PHE A 114 4.87 0.46 2.53
N ARG A 115 6.03 -0.15 2.82
CA ARG A 115 7.23 -0.06 1.97
C ARG A 115 7.97 -1.38 1.92
N ALA A 116 8.84 -1.55 0.93
CA ALA A 116 9.78 -2.65 0.85
C ALA A 116 11.18 -2.22 1.33
N CYS A 117 11.91 -3.14 1.94
CA CYS A 117 13.32 -2.98 2.33
C CYS A 117 14.00 -4.35 2.23
N GLY A 118 14.85 -4.54 1.20
CA GLY A 118 15.40 -5.85 0.86
C GLY A 118 14.29 -6.86 0.56
N ASP A 119 14.29 -7.98 1.29
CA ASP A 119 13.30 -9.06 1.21
C ASP A 119 12.07 -8.84 2.13
N ARG A 120 11.94 -7.66 2.74
CA ARG A 120 10.95 -7.39 3.79
C ARG A 120 9.92 -6.36 3.35
N LEU A 121 8.69 -6.59 3.76
CA LEU A 121 7.68 -5.55 3.87
C LEU A 121 7.82 -4.85 5.22
N ILE A 122 7.74 -3.53 5.19
CA ILE A 122 7.85 -2.64 6.33
C ILE A 122 6.55 -1.87 6.48
N VAL A 123 5.99 -1.92 7.69
CA VAL A 123 4.87 -1.08 8.12
C VAL A 123 5.38 -0.07 9.13
N ILE A 124 5.18 1.21 8.86
CA ILE A 124 5.47 2.29 9.81
C ILE A 124 4.16 2.99 10.15
N GLY A 125 3.84 3.08 11.43
CA GLY A 125 2.63 3.74 11.89
C GLY A 125 2.63 3.90 13.40
N GLY A 126 1.61 4.57 13.93
CA GLY A 126 1.46 4.76 15.37
C GLY A 126 0.02 5.07 15.77
N PRO A 127 -0.41 4.69 16.98
CA PRO A 127 -1.77 4.96 17.43
C PRO A 127 -2.01 6.46 17.59
N ARG A 128 -3.20 6.91 17.19
CA ARG A 128 -3.70 8.27 17.43
C ARG A 128 -4.48 8.32 18.76
N ALA A 129 -3.85 7.94 19.86
CA ALA A 129 -4.42 8.19 21.19
C ALA A 129 -3.97 9.57 21.67
N LEU A 130 -4.88 10.37 22.25
CA LEU A 130 -4.54 11.58 23.00
C LEU A 130 -3.66 11.18 24.20
N GLY A 131 -2.34 11.27 24.04
CA GLY A 131 -1.36 10.79 25.02
C GLY A 131 0.01 10.46 24.38
N GLU A 132 0.80 9.59 25.02
CA GLU A 132 2.10 9.13 24.51
C GLU A 132 1.94 8.27 23.24
N GLY A 133 1.86 8.92 22.08
CA GLY A 133 1.92 8.25 20.79
C GLY A 133 3.29 7.60 20.56
N PHE A 134 3.32 6.37 20.07
CA PHE A 134 4.54 5.70 19.62
C PHE A 134 4.47 5.49 18.12
N ILE A 135 5.53 5.84 17.39
CA ILE A 135 5.74 5.37 16.02
C ILE A 135 6.49 4.04 16.12
N GLU A 136 5.96 3.03 15.46
CA GLU A 136 6.50 1.68 15.41
C GLU A 136 6.91 1.33 13.97
N ILE A 137 8.01 0.59 13.85
CA ILE A 137 8.50 0.03 12.59
C ILE A 137 8.37 -1.48 12.72
N ASN A 138 7.48 -2.06 11.93
CA ASN A 138 7.23 -3.49 11.89
C ASN A 138 7.70 -4.06 10.56
N ALA A 139 8.29 -5.26 10.57
CA ALA A 139 8.79 -5.92 9.38
C ALA A 139 8.27 -7.34 9.26
N TRP A 140 8.01 -7.78 8.03
CA TRP A 140 7.63 -9.15 7.70
C TRP A 140 8.35 -9.58 6.43
N VAL A 141 8.86 -10.82 6.40
CA VAL A 141 9.51 -11.43 5.24
C VAL A 141 8.49 -12.34 4.53
N PRO A 142 7.97 -11.97 3.33
CA PRO A 142 6.89 -12.72 2.69
C PRO A 142 7.23 -14.18 2.31
N SER A 143 8.52 -14.50 2.14
CA SER A 143 8.97 -15.87 1.86
C SER A 143 8.93 -16.80 3.08
N GLU A 144 8.77 -16.27 4.29
CA GLU A 144 8.76 -17.05 5.54
C GLU A 144 7.34 -17.51 5.96
N GLY A 145 6.34 -17.32 5.09
CA GLY A 145 4.96 -17.71 5.35
C GLY A 145 4.05 -16.50 5.62
N PRO A 146 2.87 -16.70 6.24
CA PRO A 146 1.90 -15.63 6.45
C PRO A 146 2.47 -14.48 7.33
N PRO A 147 1.90 -13.27 7.26
CA PRO A 147 2.35 -12.12 8.04
C PRO A 147 2.55 -12.42 9.53
N GLN A 148 3.82 -12.36 9.95
CA GLN A 148 4.26 -12.34 11.34
C GLN A 148 5.14 -11.12 11.50
N TRP A 149 4.57 -10.04 12.04
CA TRP A 149 5.21 -8.74 12.11
C TRP A 149 6.20 -8.67 13.27
N ASN A 150 7.48 -8.48 12.94
CA ASN A 150 8.54 -8.24 13.91
C ASN A 150 8.72 -6.74 14.16
N LEU A 151 8.61 -6.33 15.43
CA LEU A 151 8.87 -4.95 15.83
C LEU A 151 10.38 -4.65 15.79
N LEU A 152 10.79 -3.83 14.84
CA LEU A 152 12.19 -3.43 14.68
C LEU A 152 12.57 -2.25 15.57
N ALA A 153 11.68 -1.27 15.71
CA ALA A 153 11.93 -0.06 16.49
C ALA A 153 10.63 0.60 16.96
N ARG A 154 10.73 1.36 18.06
CA ARG A 154 9.67 2.24 18.57
C ARG A 154 10.25 3.59 18.99
N LYS A 155 9.54 4.67 18.71
CA LYS A 155 9.90 6.02 19.17
C LYS A 155 8.66 6.77 19.67
N GLN A 156 8.78 7.39 20.85
CA GLN A 156 7.72 8.27 21.35
C GLN A 156 7.65 9.53 20.48
N SER A 157 6.49 9.79 19.91
CA SER A 157 6.22 10.91 19.03
C SER A 157 4.71 11.11 18.88
N GLY A 158 4.23 12.32 19.14
CA GLY A 158 2.85 12.71 18.85
C GLY A 158 2.60 13.06 17.37
N ASN A 159 3.64 13.02 16.52
CA ASN A 159 3.55 13.40 15.12
C ASN A 159 2.96 12.28 14.24
N PHE A 160 2.25 12.71 13.20
CA PHE A 160 1.59 11.85 12.24
C PHE A 160 2.45 11.59 11.00
N VAL A 161 2.43 10.35 10.51
CA VAL A 161 3.16 9.97 9.30
C VAL A 161 2.31 10.30 8.07
N TYR A 162 2.60 11.43 7.42
CA TYR A 162 1.90 11.84 6.19
C TYR A 162 2.42 11.11 4.95
N ASN A 163 3.74 10.92 4.86
CA ASN A 163 4.36 10.21 3.76
C ASN A 163 5.72 9.70 4.24
N CYS A 164 6.03 8.43 4.03
CA CYS A 164 7.40 7.95 4.14
C CYS A 164 7.90 7.63 2.73
N ALA A 165 8.94 8.30 2.28
CA ALA A 165 9.76 7.76 1.21
C ALA A 165 10.73 6.77 1.87
N VAL A 166 10.57 5.48 1.59
CA VAL A 166 11.67 4.52 1.75
C VAL A 166 11.97 4.09 0.33
N MET A 167 13.08 4.60 -0.22
CA MET A 167 13.63 4.09 -1.46
C MET A 167 14.45 2.84 -1.13
N GLY A 168 14.21 1.77 -1.90
CA GLY A 168 14.74 0.44 -1.67
C GLY A 168 16.26 0.36 -1.62
N CYS A 169 16.74 -0.75 -1.06
CA CYS A 169 18.14 -1.12 -0.94
C CYS A 169 18.73 -1.60 -2.27
#